data_AF-A0AAD2FN99-F1
#
_entry.id   AF-A0AAD2FN99-F1
#
_cell.length_a   1.000
_cell.length_b   1.000
_cell.length_c   1.000
_cell.angle_alpha   90.00
_cell.angle_beta   90.00
_cell.angle_gamma   90.00
#
_symmetry.space_group_name_H-M   'P 1'
#
loop_
_entity.id
_entity.type
_entity.pdbx_description
1 polymer ?
#
loop_
_entity_poly.entity_id
_entity_poly.type
_entity_poly.pdbx_seq_one_letter_code
_entity_poly.pdbx_strand_id
1 'polypeptide(L)'
;MPSSDVSERSSRRFFFKGRSKKKKSSKKANASPFQLMQSLGTGSMSPAGAITFVPSPTKLINFKMNFDAPPVKIRGNPKIFSRSDSSFIRVSDLDMDSEHTSCSTVQSEDAHPNFHHPAIDPPPGIETDEKEKWIALNDGDGAWSPIAPLAVSRLAALGLATSIDDCMWNPDRNTDKLLKKSNESDWMQNTFKPCQVSVEDPSHNHEVLVWTGTFSHSYYGSDLPAIRVAGVVDMSPQNLVELLVDSGRVKEYNKLSLGREDLVVFQNDMQEKGPFGCSVTKVMKSVSKPPMIRTNMVFVSVLHARELEDGSGFLIVTRAVHHPENEMGGSANVIKSEILMGVNLIRKINGADNQCLMINVNHIRSPMVPMMIAKKLGVSAAIGFVNDIRAAC
;
A
#
# COMPACT_ATOMS: atom_id res chain seq x y z
N MET A 1 67.04 -2.86 28.33
CA MET A 1 67.35 -1.85 29.36
C MET A 1 66.04 -1.30 29.90
N PRO A 2 65.94 -1.03 31.22
CA PRO A 2 65.00 -1.63 32.17
C PRO A 2 63.62 -0.94 32.22
N SER A 3 62.52 -1.62 32.61
CA SER A 3 61.91 -1.66 33.97
C SER A 3 61.92 -0.31 34.69
N SER A 4 60.87 0.21 35.31
CA SER A 4 59.84 -0.40 36.16
C SER A 4 58.92 0.73 36.64
N ASP A 5 57.61 0.49 36.63
CA ASP A 5 56.75 0.42 37.82
C ASP A 5 56.54 1.65 38.76
N VAL A 6 55.39 1.62 39.45
CA VAL A 6 55.01 2.35 40.68
C VAL A 6 54.29 3.72 40.55
N SER A 7 52.97 3.76 40.72
CA SER A 7 52.33 3.93 42.06
C SER A 7 50.84 4.29 41.99
N GLU A 8 50.08 3.53 42.77
CA GLU A 8 48.79 3.90 43.35
C GLU A 8 48.86 5.23 44.11
N ARG A 9 47.75 6.00 44.10
CA ARG A 9 47.31 6.63 45.35
C ARG A 9 45.80 6.76 45.45
N SER A 10 45.33 6.14 46.51
CA SER A 10 44.00 6.01 47.06
C SER A 10 43.51 7.28 47.77
N SER A 11 42.17 7.36 47.87
CA SER A 11 41.39 8.02 48.93
C SER A 11 41.23 9.55 48.91
N ARG A 12 39.97 10.03 48.85
CA ARG A 12 39.14 10.29 50.05
C ARG A 12 37.73 10.77 49.68
N ARG A 13 36.79 10.25 50.46
CA ARG A 13 35.36 10.61 50.56
C ARG A 13 35.18 12.09 50.92
N PHE A 14 34.16 12.73 50.34
CA PHE A 14 33.41 13.77 51.04
C PHE A 14 31.90 13.47 50.97
N PHE A 15 31.35 13.25 52.16
CA PHE A 15 29.91 13.27 52.44
C PHE A 15 29.39 14.70 52.29
N PHE A 16 28.32 14.91 51.54
CA PHE A 16 27.41 16.04 51.75
C PHE A 16 25.97 15.54 51.82
N LYS A 17 25.47 15.39 53.05
CA LYS A 17 24.04 15.31 53.36
C LYS A 17 23.47 16.72 53.33
N GLY A 18 22.79 17.09 52.25
CA GLY A 18 21.98 18.30 52.15
C GLY A 18 20.50 17.96 52.19
N ARG A 19 19.90 17.96 53.39
CA ARG A 19 18.45 18.16 53.55
C ARG A 19 18.14 19.61 53.15
N SER A 20 17.08 19.85 52.36
CA SER A 20 15.93 20.67 52.78
C SER A 20 15.10 21.23 51.60
N LYS A 21 13.80 21.37 51.90
CA LYS A 21 12.76 22.22 51.30
C LYS A 21 11.93 21.66 50.13
N LYS A 22 10.85 20.98 50.55
CA LYS A 22 9.50 21.09 49.99
C LYS A 22 9.29 22.46 49.30
N LYS A 23 9.08 22.46 47.99
CA LYS A 23 8.43 23.57 47.28
C LYS A 23 6.98 23.18 46.99
N LYS A 24 6.11 24.11 47.40
CA LYS A 24 4.66 24.09 47.34
C LYS A 24 4.18 23.95 45.90
N SER A 25 3.13 23.16 45.74
CA SER A 25 2.25 23.09 44.57
C SER A 25 1.77 24.49 44.19
N SER A 26 2.04 24.92 42.96
CA SER A 26 1.27 25.98 42.32
C SER A 26 0.19 25.32 41.47
N LYS A 27 -1.06 25.54 41.90
CA LYS A 27 -2.27 25.31 41.10
C LYS A 27 -2.16 26.21 39.86
N LYS A 28 -2.23 25.63 38.67
CA LYS A 28 -2.58 26.36 37.45
C LYS A 28 -3.84 25.75 36.85
N ALA A 29 -4.82 26.65 36.75
CA ALA A 29 -6.09 26.68 36.04
C ALA A 29 -6.58 25.39 35.35
N ASN A 30 -7.77 24.98 35.79
CA ASN A 30 -8.70 24.14 35.06
C ASN A 30 -8.99 24.74 33.67
N ALA A 31 -8.57 24.05 32.62
CA ALA A 31 -9.20 24.16 31.31
C ALA A 31 -10.46 23.30 31.32
N SER A 32 -11.57 23.91 30.91
CA SER A 32 -12.92 23.33 30.84
C SER A 32 -12.96 22.09 29.94
N PRO A 33 -13.66 21.00 30.31
CA PRO A 33 -13.86 19.82 29.45
C PRO A 33 -14.80 20.04 28.25
N PHE A 34 -15.22 21.28 27.97
CA PHE A 34 -16.31 21.56 27.02
C PHE A 34 -15.89 22.09 25.64
N GLN A 35 -14.66 21.80 25.20
CA GLN A 35 -14.21 22.15 23.83
C GLN A 35 -13.66 20.98 23.00
N LEU A 36 -14.01 19.75 23.37
CA LEU A 36 -13.72 18.55 22.58
C LEU A 36 -15.01 17.84 22.08
N MET A 37 -16.00 18.63 21.65
CA MET A 37 -17.24 18.11 21.04
C MET A 37 -17.71 19.00 19.87
N GLN A 38 -16.84 19.25 18.89
CA GLN A 38 -17.24 19.86 17.61
C GLN A 38 -16.80 19.05 16.38
N SER A 39 -16.61 17.75 16.54
CA SER A 39 -16.40 16.82 15.41
C SER A 39 -17.11 15.48 15.60
N LEU A 40 -18.25 15.49 16.30
CA LEU A 40 -19.20 14.38 16.25
C LEU A 40 -20.27 14.79 15.26
N GLY A 41 -20.32 14.11 14.11
CA GLY A 41 -21.38 14.27 13.13
C GLY A 41 -22.74 14.14 13.80
N THR A 42 -23.71 14.92 13.35
CA THR A 42 -25.08 14.90 13.86
C THR A 42 -25.72 13.54 13.55
N GLY A 43 -25.72 12.64 14.53
CA GLY A 43 -26.50 11.40 14.46
C GLY A 43 -27.95 11.67 14.83
N SER A 44 -28.89 11.17 14.04
CA SER A 44 -30.32 11.15 14.39
C SER A 44 -30.70 9.76 14.92
N MET A 45 -31.44 9.74 16.02
CA MET A 45 -31.97 8.50 16.60
C MET A 45 -33.39 8.27 16.07
N SER A 46 -33.63 7.12 15.44
CA SER A 46 -34.98 6.79 14.98
C SER A 46 -35.90 6.45 16.16
N PRO A 47 -37.23 6.55 16.01
CA PRO A 47 -38.20 6.13 17.05
C PRO A 47 -38.07 4.65 17.48
N ALA A 48 -37.38 3.82 16.69
CA ALA A 48 -37.09 2.42 16.98
C ALA A 48 -35.74 2.20 17.70
N GLY A 49 -35.03 3.27 18.08
CA GLY A 49 -33.76 3.18 18.80
C GLY A 49 -32.53 2.94 17.92
N ALA A 50 -32.65 3.04 16.60
CA ALA A 50 -31.51 2.92 15.70
C ALA A 50 -30.76 4.26 15.59
N ILE A 51 -29.47 4.25 15.90
CA ILE A 51 -28.57 5.40 15.74
C ILE A 51 -27.93 5.30 14.36
N THR A 52 -28.21 6.26 13.48
CA THR A 52 -27.56 6.38 12.16
C THR A 52 -26.52 7.48 12.20
N PHE A 53 -25.29 7.16 11.81
CA PHE A 53 -24.22 8.13 11.61
C PHE A 53 -24.14 8.47 10.12
N VAL A 54 -24.28 9.75 9.79
CA VAL A 54 -24.01 10.24 8.44
C VAL A 54 -22.50 10.56 8.39
N PRO A 55 -21.68 9.82 7.63
CA PRO A 55 -20.28 10.20 7.45
C PRO A 55 -20.22 11.57 6.78
N SER A 56 -19.33 12.43 7.28
CA SER A 56 -19.08 13.75 6.72
C SER A 56 -18.60 13.60 5.27
N PRO A 57 -19.06 14.42 4.31
CA PRO A 57 -18.61 14.31 2.93
C PRO A 57 -17.10 14.60 2.84
N THR A 58 -16.30 13.56 2.64
CA THR A 58 -14.90 13.69 2.27
C THR A 58 -14.85 14.43 0.94
N LYS A 59 -14.19 15.59 0.88
CA LYS A 59 -13.97 16.30 -0.39
C LYS A 59 -13.12 15.41 -1.30
N LEU A 60 -13.78 14.65 -2.18
CA LEU A 60 -13.13 14.00 -3.30
C LEU A 60 -12.52 15.10 -4.17
N ILE A 61 -11.20 15.07 -4.32
CA ILE A 61 -10.50 15.92 -5.29
C ILE A 61 -10.94 15.43 -6.66
N ASN A 62 -11.70 16.25 -7.39
CA ASN A 62 -12.15 15.95 -8.75
C ASN A 62 -10.94 15.91 -9.70
N PHE A 63 -10.35 14.74 -9.88
CA PHE A 63 -9.38 14.48 -10.95
C PHE A 63 -10.14 14.28 -12.26
N LYS A 64 -10.09 15.27 -13.14
CA LYS A 64 -10.60 15.16 -14.51
C LYS A 64 -9.51 14.53 -15.37
N MET A 65 -9.56 13.21 -15.57
CA MET A 65 -8.68 12.53 -16.53
C MET A 65 -9.34 12.50 -17.90
N ASN A 66 -8.66 13.03 -18.92
CA ASN A 66 -9.03 12.83 -20.32
C ASN A 66 -8.35 11.56 -20.83
N PHE A 67 -9.13 10.50 -21.07
CA PHE A 67 -8.66 9.29 -21.73
C PHE A 67 -8.93 9.39 -23.24
N ASP A 68 -8.07 10.10 -23.97
CA ASP A 68 -8.04 10.01 -25.42
C ASP A 68 -7.22 8.77 -25.82
N ALA A 69 -7.83 7.58 -25.66
CA ALA A 69 -7.22 6.35 -26.15
C ALA A 69 -7.35 6.30 -27.69
N PRO A 70 -6.26 6.09 -28.44
CA PRO A 70 -6.35 5.96 -29.88
C PRO A 70 -7.23 4.75 -30.26
N PRO A 71 -8.05 4.83 -31.32
CA PRO A 71 -8.91 3.74 -31.74
C PRO A 71 -8.07 2.52 -32.15
N VAL A 72 -8.24 1.42 -31.43
CA VAL A 72 -7.57 0.14 -31.71
C VAL A 72 -8.21 -0.47 -32.97
N LYS A 73 -7.46 -0.51 -34.09
CA LYS A 73 -7.91 -1.18 -35.32
C LYS A 73 -7.77 -2.70 -35.15
N ILE A 74 -8.85 -3.37 -34.76
CA ILE A 74 -8.90 -4.84 -34.67
C ILE A 74 -9.12 -5.40 -36.09
N ARG A 75 -8.06 -5.92 -36.73
CA ARG A 75 -8.14 -6.70 -37.99
C ARG A 75 -8.06 -8.19 -37.65
N GLY A 76 -9.21 -8.84 -37.47
CA GLY A 76 -9.36 -10.28 -37.22
C GLY A 76 -10.81 -10.62 -36.92
N ASN A 77 -11.18 -11.90 -37.01
CA ASN A 77 -12.48 -12.37 -36.47
C ASN A 77 -12.64 -11.85 -35.04
N PRO A 78 -13.85 -11.43 -34.62
CA PRO A 78 -14.06 -10.92 -33.27
C PRO A 78 -13.61 -12.00 -32.29
N LYS A 79 -12.50 -11.71 -31.58
CA LYS A 79 -12.01 -12.59 -30.53
C LYS A 79 -13.08 -12.64 -29.44
N ILE A 80 -13.52 -13.85 -29.11
CA ILE A 80 -14.54 -14.08 -28.11
C ILE A 80 -13.86 -14.00 -26.75
N PHE A 81 -14.35 -13.10 -25.88
CA PHE A 81 -13.93 -12.99 -24.49
C PHE A 81 -14.07 -14.35 -23.76
N SER A 82 -12.97 -14.91 -23.27
CA SER A 82 -12.94 -16.16 -22.51
C SER A 82 -12.86 -15.91 -21.01
N ARG A 83 -13.99 -16.06 -20.31
CA ARG A 83 -14.04 -15.89 -18.84
C ARG A 83 -13.21 -16.93 -18.09
N SER A 84 -13.09 -18.14 -18.62
CA SER A 84 -12.36 -19.24 -17.96
C SER A 84 -10.86 -19.08 -17.97
N ASP A 85 -10.32 -18.18 -18.80
CA ASP A 85 -8.87 -17.93 -18.93
C ASP A 85 -8.51 -16.49 -18.53
N SER A 86 -9.53 -15.67 -18.25
CA SER A 86 -9.37 -14.27 -17.91
C SER A 86 -8.94 -14.04 -16.47
N SER A 87 -8.17 -12.98 -16.25
CA SER A 87 -7.83 -12.49 -14.91
C SER A 87 -8.86 -11.47 -14.42
N PHE A 88 -9.31 -11.56 -13.17
CA PHE A 88 -10.33 -10.66 -12.63
C PHE A 88 -9.87 -9.92 -11.37
N ILE A 89 -10.32 -8.67 -11.21
CA ILE A 89 -10.03 -7.83 -10.05
C ILE A 89 -11.32 -7.30 -9.41
N ARG A 90 -11.34 -7.24 -8.07
CA ARG A 90 -12.41 -6.59 -7.30
C ARG A 90 -12.29 -5.07 -7.40
N VAL A 91 -13.41 -4.39 -7.62
CA VAL A 91 -13.44 -2.95 -7.87
C VAL A 91 -14.50 -2.17 -7.07
N SER A 92 -15.18 -2.79 -6.10
CA SER A 92 -16.24 -2.13 -5.31
C SER A 92 -15.75 -0.86 -4.57
N ASP A 93 -14.49 -0.83 -4.17
CA ASP A 93 -13.87 0.30 -3.47
C ASP A 93 -13.19 1.32 -4.40
N LEU A 94 -13.27 1.11 -5.72
CA LEU A 94 -12.63 1.98 -6.73
C LEU A 94 -13.58 3.03 -7.33
N ASP A 95 -14.81 3.12 -6.84
CA ASP A 95 -15.84 4.07 -7.30
C ASP A 95 -16.04 4.05 -8.83
N MET A 96 -16.23 2.83 -9.36
CA MET A 96 -16.38 2.58 -10.81
C MET A 96 -17.84 2.71 -11.30
N ASP A 97 -18.75 3.18 -10.45
CA ASP A 97 -20.21 3.19 -10.72
C ASP A 97 -20.71 4.46 -11.39
N SER A 98 -19.85 5.45 -11.61
CA SER A 98 -20.27 6.71 -12.23
C SER A 98 -20.81 6.48 -13.65
N GLU A 99 -21.90 7.15 -14.05
CA GLU A 99 -22.46 7.06 -15.43
C GLU A 99 -21.44 7.43 -16.52
N HIS A 100 -20.34 8.08 -16.14
CA HIS A 100 -19.22 8.43 -17.02
C HIS A 100 -18.23 7.28 -17.29
N THR A 101 -18.42 6.13 -16.64
CA THR A 101 -17.51 4.96 -16.74
C THR A 101 -17.78 4.11 -17.98
N SER A 102 -18.84 4.41 -18.75
CA SER A 102 -19.16 3.74 -20.02
C SER A 102 -18.11 4.10 -21.08
N CYS A 103 -17.00 3.37 -21.11
CA CYS A 103 -15.86 3.57 -22.00
C CYS A 103 -16.15 3.26 -23.48
N SER A 104 -17.41 3.09 -23.86
CA SER A 104 -17.76 2.49 -25.14
C SER A 104 -18.88 3.21 -25.87
N THR A 105 -18.50 3.79 -27.02
CA THR A 105 -19.30 3.95 -28.24
C THR A 105 -19.78 2.62 -28.84
N VAL A 106 -19.60 1.50 -28.14
CA VAL A 106 -20.05 0.16 -28.55
C VAL A 106 -21.54 0.07 -28.27
N GLN A 107 -22.32 -0.32 -29.28
CA GLN A 107 -23.76 -0.52 -29.15
C GLN A 107 -24.03 -1.56 -28.05
N SER A 108 -25.06 -1.32 -27.25
CA SER A 108 -25.32 -2.05 -25.99
C SER A 108 -25.46 -3.57 -26.14
N GLU A 109 -25.72 -4.07 -27.34
CA GLU A 109 -25.96 -5.49 -27.60
C GLU A 109 -24.69 -6.36 -27.53
N ASP A 110 -23.50 -5.78 -27.72
CA ASP A 110 -22.22 -6.51 -27.68
C ASP A 110 -21.44 -6.35 -26.35
N ALA A 111 -22.03 -5.65 -25.37
CA ALA A 111 -21.36 -5.34 -24.12
C ALA A 111 -21.32 -6.56 -23.17
N HIS A 112 -20.19 -7.26 -23.14
CA HIS A 112 -19.97 -8.32 -22.16
C HIS A 112 -19.78 -7.77 -20.73
N PRO A 113 -20.49 -8.31 -19.72
CA PRO A 113 -20.29 -7.97 -18.31
C PRO A 113 -18.87 -8.32 -17.86
N ASN A 114 -18.37 -7.59 -16.87
CA ASN A 114 -16.98 -7.61 -16.37
C ASN A 114 -15.92 -7.11 -17.38
N PHE A 115 -16.11 -7.32 -18.69
CA PHE A 115 -15.13 -6.94 -19.71
C PHE A 115 -15.25 -5.47 -20.13
N HIS A 116 -16.48 -4.95 -20.22
CA HIS A 116 -16.74 -3.55 -20.58
C HIS A 116 -17.17 -2.68 -19.40
N HIS A 117 -17.76 -3.28 -18.37
CA HIS A 117 -18.28 -2.58 -17.19
C HIS A 117 -18.14 -3.46 -15.94
N PRO A 118 -18.08 -2.85 -14.73
CA PRO A 118 -18.10 -3.62 -13.48
C PRO A 118 -19.41 -4.39 -13.36
N ALA A 119 -19.34 -5.65 -12.94
CA ALA A 119 -20.53 -6.47 -12.71
C ALA A 119 -20.42 -7.25 -11.41
N ILE A 120 -21.57 -7.57 -10.80
CA ILE A 120 -21.67 -8.39 -9.58
C ILE A 120 -21.33 -9.86 -9.87
N ASP A 121 -21.47 -10.27 -11.13
CA ASP A 121 -21.14 -11.60 -11.61
C ASP A 121 -19.65 -11.91 -11.35
N PRO A 122 -19.34 -12.83 -10.43
CA PRO A 122 -17.98 -13.06 -9.99
C PRO A 122 -17.19 -13.92 -11.00
N PRO A 123 -15.87 -14.04 -10.82
CA PRO A 123 -15.05 -14.97 -11.58
C PRO A 123 -15.50 -16.43 -11.33
N PRO A 124 -15.23 -17.36 -12.27
CA PRO A 124 -15.52 -18.78 -12.06
C PRO A 124 -14.94 -19.30 -10.74
N GLY A 125 -15.72 -20.09 -9.98
CA GLY A 125 -15.28 -20.69 -8.71
C GLY A 125 -15.42 -19.78 -7.48
N ILE A 126 -15.84 -18.52 -7.65
CA ILE A 126 -16.09 -17.59 -6.55
C ILE A 126 -17.60 -17.46 -6.30
N GLU A 127 -18.00 -17.49 -5.02
CA GLU A 127 -19.39 -17.27 -4.62
C GLU A 127 -19.84 -15.83 -4.89
N THR A 128 -21.08 -15.65 -5.33
CA THR A 128 -21.65 -14.33 -5.60
C THR A 128 -21.89 -13.56 -4.29
N ASP A 129 -21.39 -12.33 -4.23
CA ASP A 129 -21.66 -11.36 -3.17
C ASP A 129 -22.15 -10.05 -3.82
N GLU A 130 -23.35 -9.60 -3.45
CA GLU A 130 -23.98 -8.38 -4.00
C GLU A 130 -23.18 -7.10 -3.72
N LYS A 131 -22.29 -7.12 -2.71
CA LYS A 131 -21.40 -6.00 -2.39
C LYS A 131 -20.11 -6.01 -3.21
N GLU A 132 -19.81 -7.12 -3.88
CA GLU A 132 -18.62 -7.27 -4.70
C GLU A 132 -18.92 -6.99 -6.17
N LYS A 133 -18.06 -6.20 -6.80
CA LYS A 133 -18.06 -5.97 -8.23
C LYS A 133 -16.71 -6.35 -8.80
N TRP A 134 -16.74 -6.92 -9.98
CA TRP A 134 -15.59 -7.50 -10.65
C TRP A 134 -15.48 -6.96 -12.06
N ILE A 135 -14.25 -6.82 -12.52
CA ILE A 135 -13.94 -6.67 -13.95
C ILE A 135 -12.92 -7.72 -14.38
N ALA A 136 -12.94 -8.08 -15.66
CA ALA A 136 -11.86 -8.79 -16.29
C ALA A 136 -10.74 -7.79 -16.64
N LEU A 137 -9.49 -8.17 -16.44
CA LEU A 137 -8.31 -7.39 -16.84
C LEU A 137 -7.86 -7.72 -18.25
N ASN A 138 -8.21 -8.92 -18.75
CA ASN A 138 -7.83 -9.39 -20.08
C ASN A 138 -8.96 -10.21 -20.73
N ASP A 139 -8.77 -10.60 -21.98
CA ASP A 139 -9.75 -11.33 -22.80
C ASP A 139 -9.63 -12.86 -22.72
N GLY A 140 -8.67 -13.39 -21.96
CA GLY A 140 -8.29 -14.80 -21.90
C GLY A 140 -7.14 -15.18 -22.83
N ASP A 141 -6.84 -14.37 -23.84
CA ASP A 141 -5.71 -14.53 -24.77
C ASP A 141 -4.53 -13.61 -24.41
N GLY A 142 -4.61 -12.91 -23.29
CA GLY A 142 -3.60 -11.97 -22.80
C GLY A 142 -3.76 -10.52 -23.28
N ALA A 143 -4.73 -10.21 -24.16
CA ALA A 143 -5.01 -8.81 -24.50
C ALA A 143 -5.83 -8.16 -23.38
N TRP A 144 -5.55 -6.90 -23.07
CA TRP A 144 -6.22 -6.18 -21.98
C TRP A 144 -7.70 -5.88 -22.32
N SER A 145 -8.57 -5.85 -21.31
CA SER A 145 -9.98 -5.50 -21.48
C SER A 145 -10.19 -3.97 -21.60
N PRO A 146 -11.18 -3.47 -22.35
CA PRO A 146 -11.43 -2.04 -22.50
C PRO A 146 -11.57 -1.24 -21.20
N ILE A 147 -12.07 -1.88 -20.13
CA ILE A 147 -12.22 -1.25 -18.81
C ILE A 147 -10.96 -1.31 -17.93
N ALA A 148 -10.01 -2.20 -18.23
CA ALA A 148 -8.83 -2.41 -17.38
C ALA A 148 -8.01 -1.13 -17.14
N PRO A 149 -7.72 -0.28 -18.14
CA PRO A 149 -6.97 0.96 -17.90
C PRO A 149 -7.62 1.89 -16.86
N LEU A 150 -8.93 2.03 -16.92
CA LEU A 150 -9.68 2.89 -16.00
C LEU A 150 -9.62 2.33 -14.57
N ALA A 151 -9.85 1.03 -14.40
CA ALA A 151 -9.78 0.40 -13.09
C ALA A 151 -8.38 0.44 -12.48
N VAL A 152 -7.34 0.20 -13.28
CA VAL A 152 -5.94 0.30 -12.82
C VAL A 152 -5.58 1.75 -12.45
N SER A 153 -6.07 2.74 -13.20
CA SER A 153 -5.91 4.16 -12.85
C SER A 153 -6.61 4.51 -11.53
N ARG A 154 -7.84 4.04 -11.32
CA ARG A 154 -8.56 4.22 -10.04
C ARG A 154 -7.84 3.52 -8.88
N LEU A 155 -7.29 2.32 -9.11
CA LEU A 155 -6.47 1.63 -8.13
C LEU A 155 -5.22 2.43 -7.76
N ALA A 156 -4.53 3.01 -8.75
CA ALA A 156 -3.37 3.87 -8.53
C ALA A 156 -3.74 5.13 -7.72
N ALA A 157 -4.87 5.77 -8.05
CA ALA A 157 -5.36 6.93 -7.32
C ALA A 157 -5.71 6.57 -5.87
N LEU A 158 -6.43 5.46 -5.64
CA LEU A 158 -6.75 4.98 -4.29
C LEU A 158 -5.48 4.64 -3.49
N GLY A 159 -4.52 3.95 -4.10
CA GLY A 159 -3.25 3.60 -3.48
C GLY A 159 -2.45 4.84 -3.07
N LEU A 160 -2.37 5.85 -3.93
CA LEU A 160 -1.74 7.12 -3.62
C LEU A 160 -2.45 7.81 -2.45
N ALA A 161 -3.77 8.00 -2.54
CA ALA A 161 -4.57 8.65 -1.50
C ALA A 161 -4.41 7.96 -0.13
N THR A 162 -4.49 6.64 -0.11
CA THR A 162 -4.32 5.81 1.10
C THR A 162 -2.93 6.00 1.73
N SER A 163 -1.88 6.06 0.92
CA SER A 163 -0.50 6.17 1.42
C SER A 163 -0.18 7.50 2.12
N ILE A 164 -0.95 8.55 1.79
CA ILE A 164 -0.77 9.93 2.30
C ILE A 164 -1.91 10.39 3.23
N ASP A 165 -2.93 9.57 3.48
CA ASP A 165 -4.04 9.88 4.40
C ASP A 165 -3.59 9.75 5.86
N ASP A 166 -3.12 10.85 6.46
CA ASP A 166 -2.62 10.90 7.83
C ASP A 166 -3.64 10.43 8.89
N CYS A 167 -4.93 10.62 8.63
CA CYS A 167 -6.02 10.27 9.54
C CYS A 167 -6.23 8.75 9.65
N MET A 168 -5.77 7.98 8.66
CA MET A 168 -5.89 6.51 8.65
C MET A 168 -4.85 5.82 9.54
N TRP A 169 -3.72 6.48 9.84
CA TRP A 169 -2.52 5.80 10.32
C TRP A 169 -2.19 6.12 11.79
N ASN A 170 -2.15 5.09 12.62
CA ASN A 170 -1.76 5.20 14.02
C ASN A 170 -0.30 4.76 14.18
N PRO A 171 0.62 5.62 14.66
CA PRO A 171 2.01 5.26 14.83
C PRO A 171 2.16 4.16 15.89
N ASP A 172 3.11 3.25 15.67
CA ASP A 172 3.49 2.30 16.71
C ASP A 172 4.25 2.99 17.86
N ARG A 173 4.50 2.27 18.96
CA ARG A 173 5.12 2.85 20.16
C ARG A 173 6.53 3.40 19.89
N ASN A 174 7.28 2.81 18.95
CA ASN A 174 8.64 3.25 18.66
C ASN A 174 8.62 4.49 17.77
N THR A 175 7.79 4.47 16.75
CA THR A 175 7.51 5.59 15.85
C THR A 175 7.02 6.80 16.64
N ASP A 176 6.04 6.63 17.53
CA ASP A 176 5.53 7.70 18.41
C ASP A 176 6.65 8.33 19.26
N LYS A 177 7.58 7.52 19.78
CA LYS A 177 8.74 8.04 20.53
C LYS A 177 9.73 8.79 19.65
N LEU A 178 9.96 8.33 18.41
CA LEU A 178 10.86 8.98 17.46
C LEU A 178 10.28 10.31 16.98
N LEU A 179 8.98 10.33 16.67
CA LEU A 179 8.25 11.53 16.29
C LEU A 179 8.29 12.58 17.41
N LYS A 180 8.13 12.18 18.67
CA LYS A 180 8.22 13.11 19.83
C LYS A 180 9.63 13.63 20.13
N LYS A 181 10.67 12.91 19.68
CA LYS A 181 12.08 13.29 19.90
C LYS A 181 12.59 14.22 18.81
N SER A 182 12.22 13.94 17.56
CA SER A 182 12.37 14.87 16.46
C SER A 182 11.38 16.03 16.67
N ASN A 183 11.62 17.19 16.05
CA ASN A 183 10.54 18.16 15.95
C ASN A 183 9.42 17.47 15.14
N GLU A 184 8.32 17.10 15.80
CA GLU A 184 7.19 16.34 15.22
C GLU A 184 6.75 16.87 13.83
N SER A 185 6.99 18.15 13.57
CA SER A 185 6.71 18.81 12.30
C SER A 185 7.40 18.14 11.12
N ASP A 186 8.65 17.71 11.22
CA ASP A 186 9.44 17.49 10.00
C ASP A 186 9.12 16.14 9.37
N TRP A 187 9.09 15.06 10.16
CA TRP A 187 8.80 13.71 9.66
C TRP A 187 7.35 13.49 9.24
N MET A 188 6.39 14.00 10.02
CA MET A 188 4.97 13.91 9.65
C MET A 188 4.70 14.73 8.40
N GLN A 189 5.25 15.94 8.29
CA GLN A 189 5.12 16.73 7.07
C GLN A 189 5.80 16.05 5.88
N ASN A 190 6.97 15.46 6.06
CA ASN A 190 7.72 14.86 4.96
C ASN A 190 7.11 13.55 4.44
N THR A 191 6.46 12.75 5.30
CA THR A 191 5.95 11.44 4.90
C THR A 191 4.50 11.46 4.39
N PHE A 192 3.70 12.47 4.76
CA PHE A 192 2.29 12.56 4.35
C PHE A 192 2.03 13.68 3.32
N LYS A 193 2.99 14.57 3.05
CA LYS A 193 2.80 15.58 1.98
C LYS A 193 2.93 14.95 0.58
N PRO A 194 2.15 15.43 -0.39
CA PRO A 194 2.14 14.89 -1.74
C PRO A 194 3.31 15.34 -2.63
N CYS A 195 4.39 15.92 -2.09
CA CYS A 195 5.45 16.57 -2.86
C CYS A 195 6.85 15.95 -2.61
N GLN A 196 7.88 16.51 -3.25
CA GLN A 196 9.28 16.21 -2.94
C GLN A 196 9.60 16.44 -1.46
N VAL A 197 10.51 15.60 -0.94
CA VAL A 197 10.84 15.56 0.48
C VAL A 197 12.19 16.24 0.70
N SER A 198 12.30 17.04 1.74
CA SER A 198 13.59 17.59 2.19
C SER A 198 13.97 16.90 3.50
N VAL A 199 15.04 16.11 3.48
CA VAL A 199 15.57 15.44 4.67
C VAL A 199 16.76 16.27 5.16
N GLU A 200 16.54 17.07 6.20
CA GLU A 200 17.58 17.97 6.73
C GLU A 200 18.59 17.25 7.64
N ASP A 201 18.18 16.14 8.27
CA ASP A 201 19.01 15.41 9.23
C ASP A 201 19.31 13.97 8.78
N PRO A 202 20.56 13.68 8.34
CA PRO A 202 20.97 12.35 7.92
C PRO A 202 21.04 11.32 9.06
N SER A 203 20.99 11.74 10.33
CA SER A 203 21.08 10.83 11.49
C SER A 203 19.89 9.86 11.57
N HIS A 204 18.77 10.20 10.94
CA HIS A 204 17.56 9.38 10.89
C HIS A 204 17.49 8.42 9.68
N ASN A 205 18.50 8.39 8.81
CA ASN A 205 18.46 7.60 7.57
C ASN A 205 18.31 6.09 7.81
N HIS A 206 18.70 5.59 8.99
CA HIS A 206 18.57 4.17 9.35
C HIS A 206 17.23 3.80 9.98
N GLU A 207 16.44 4.77 10.41
CA GLU A 207 15.17 4.51 11.09
C GLU A 207 14.11 4.04 10.06
N VAL A 208 13.20 3.18 10.53
CA VAL A 208 12.01 2.78 9.79
C VAL A 208 10.83 3.10 10.68
N LEU A 209 9.98 3.99 10.21
CA LEU A 209 8.77 4.41 10.89
C LEU A 209 7.62 3.47 10.50
N VAL A 210 6.74 3.16 11.45
CA VAL A 210 5.69 2.15 11.33
C VAL A 210 4.38 2.68 11.87
N TRP A 211 3.33 2.50 11.08
CA TRP A 211 1.96 2.80 11.44
C TRP A 211 1.05 1.61 11.16
N THR A 212 -0.06 1.55 11.90
CA THR A 212 -1.13 0.58 11.67
C THR A 212 -2.45 1.31 11.50
N GLY A 213 -3.27 0.84 10.57
CA GLY A 213 -4.58 1.41 10.26
C GLY A 213 -5.58 0.33 9.87
N THR A 214 -6.78 0.76 9.53
CA THR A 214 -7.87 -0.06 8.99
C THR A 214 -8.61 0.78 7.96
N PHE A 215 -9.18 0.16 6.94
CA PHE A 215 -9.97 0.89 5.95
C PHE A 215 -11.37 1.17 6.51
N SER A 216 -11.88 2.38 6.33
CA SER A 216 -13.18 2.81 6.87
C SER A 216 -14.38 2.36 6.01
N HIS A 217 -14.13 1.87 4.80
CA HIS A 217 -15.19 1.35 3.93
C HIS A 217 -15.74 0.01 4.41
N SER A 218 -16.88 -0.43 3.88
CA SER A 218 -17.53 -1.69 4.26
C SER A 218 -17.31 -2.84 3.27
N TYR A 219 -16.36 -2.68 2.34
CA TYR A 219 -16.02 -3.70 1.35
C TYR A 219 -15.10 -4.79 1.91
N TYR A 220 -14.92 -5.85 1.11
CA TYR A 220 -14.15 -7.03 1.44
C TYR A 220 -12.80 -6.74 2.11
N GLY A 221 -12.65 -7.29 3.32
CA GLY A 221 -11.43 -7.24 4.13
C GLY A 221 -11.11 -5.88 4.74
N SER A 222 -12.04 -4.92 4.77
CA SER A 222 -11.79 -3.60 5.39
C SER A 222 -11.48 -3.63 6.89
N ASP A 223 -11.93 -4.68 7.56
CA ASP A 223 -11.72 -4.97 8.97
C ASP A 223 -10.31 -5.50 9.28
N LEU A 224 -9.55 -5.86 8.25
CA LEU A 224 -8.18 -6.35 8.40
C LEU A 224 -7.20 -5.20 8.67
N PRO A 225 -6.14 -5.44 9.44
CA PRO A 225 -5.12 -4.44 9.69
C PRO A 225 -4.34 -4.12 8.41
N ALA A 226 -4.20 -2.83 8.14
CA ALA A 226 -3.25 -2.31 7.17
C ALA A 226 -1.98 -1.84 7.90
N ILE A 227 -0.83 -2.08 7.30
CA ILE A 227 0.48 -1.66 7.82
C ILE A 227 1.07 -0.65 6.85
N ARG A 228 1.54 0.47 7.38
CA ARG A 228 2.31 1.47 6.63
C ARG A 228 3.70 1.57 7.24
N VAL A 229 4.73 1.57 6.41
CA VAL A 229 6.10 1.85 6.83
C VAL A 229 6.71 2.93 5.96
N ALA A 230 7.62 3.71 6.53
CA ALA A 230 8.40 4.72 5.80
C ALA A 230 9.86 4.64 6.20
N GLY A 231 10.76 4.75 5.23
CA GLY A 231 12.20 4.78 5.47
C GLY A 231 12.98 5.32 4.27
N VAL A 232 14.15 5.90 4.54
CA VAL A 232 15.08 6.33 3.49
C VAL A 232 15.84 5.11 2.95
N VAL A 233 15.99 5.03 1.64
CA VAL A 233 16.74 3.98 0.95
C VAL A 233 17.89 4.63 0.19
N ASP A 234 19.10 4.05 0.30
CA ASP A 234 20.33 4.52 -0.34
C ASP A 234 20.41 4.09 -1.82
N MET A 235 19.33 4.36 -2.56
CA MET A 235 19.19 4.08 -3.97
C MET A 235 18.42 5.21 -4.63
N SER A 236 18.77 5.56 -5.88
CA SER A 236 17.99 6.52 -6.65
C SER A 236 16.55 6.02 -6.83
N PRO A 237 15.54 6.91 -6.87
CA PRO A 237 14.14 6.52 -7.09
C PRO A 237 13.94 5.64 -8.33
N GLN A 238 14.67 5.93 -9.41
CA GLN A 238 14.62 5.21 -10.68
C GLN A 238 15.14 3.78 -10.53
N ASN A 239 16.32 3.61 -9.93
CA ASN A 239 16.90 2.28 -9.73
C ASN A 239 16.02 1.43 -8.79
N LEU A 240 15.39 2.06 -7.80
CA LEU A 240 14.51 1.36 -6.88
C LEU A 240 13.24 0.87 -7.59
N VAL A 241 12.57 1.69 -8.41
CA VAL A 241 11.39 1.24 -9.15
C VAL A 241 11.75 0.12 -10.15
N GLU A 242 12.89 0.22 -10.84
CA GLU A 242 13.38 -0.82 -11.75
C GLU A 242 13.62 -2.15 -11.03
N LEU A 243 14.27 -2.10 -9.85
CA LEU A 243 14.47 -3.27 -8.98
C LEU A 243 13.13 -3.90 -8.56
N LEU A 244 12.17 -3.09 -8.10
CA LEU A 244 10.91 -3.59 -7.55
C LEU A 244 9.96 -4.13 -8.62
N VAL A 245 10.01 -3.61 -9.85
CA VAL A 245 9.18 -4.06 -10.97
C VAL A 245 9.70 -5.35 -11.61
N ASP A 246 11.01 -5.59 -11.60
CA ASP A 246 11.62 -6.79 -12.19
C ASP A 246 11.31 -8.06 -11.36
N SER A 247 10.56 -9.00 -11.94
CA SER A 247 10.19 -10.25 -11.27
C SER A 247 11.36 -11.23 -11.10
N GLY A 248 12.35 -11.19 -11.98
CA GLY A 248 13.56 -12.01 -11.86
C GLY A 248 14.43 -11.62 -10.67
N ARG A 249 14.34 -10.35 -10.24
CA ARG A 249 15.16 -9.78 -9.16
C ARG A 249 14.50 -9.78 -7.79
N VAL A 250 13.28 -10.33 -7.65
CA VAL A 250 12.52 -10.29 -6.38
C VAL A 250 13.29 -10.87 -5.18
N LYS A 251 14.17 -11.84 -5.41
CA LYS A 251 14.96 -12.49 -4.36
C LYS A 251 16.15 -11.65 -3.89
N GLU A 252 16.56 -10.64 -4.66
CA GLU A 252 17.63 -9.72 -4.27
C GLU A 252 17.21 -8.87 -3.06
N TYR A 253 15.95 -8.44 -3.04
CA TYR A 253 15.45 -7.47 -2.04
C TYR A 253 14.34 -8.00 -1.12
N ASN A 254 13.83 -9.21 -1.35
CA ASN A 254 12.80 -9.80 -0.49
C ASN A 254 13.20 -11.22 -0.07
N LYS A 255 13.82 -11.34 1.10
CA LYS A 255 14.30 -12.63 1.64
C LYS A 255 13.17 -13.61 1.96
N LEU A 256 11.94 -13.14 2.08
CA LEU A 256 10.77 -13.98 2.29
C LEU A 256 10.22 -14.57 0.99
N SER A 257 10.64 -14.04 -0.16
CA SER A 257 10.20 -14.49 -1.48
C SER A 257 10.88 -15.80 -1.89
N LEU A 258 10.08 -16.75 -2.35
CA LEU A 258 10.55 -17.97 -3.02
C LEU A 258 10.61 -17.81 -4.54
N GLY A 259 10.06 -16.72 -5.08
CA GLY A 259 10.03 -16.41 -6.50
C GLY A 259 8.82 -15.56 -6.89
N ARG A 260 8.91 -14.96 -8.07
CA ARG A 260 7.84 -14.19 -8.70
C ARG A 260 7.87 -14.46 -10.20
N GLU A 261 6.69 -14.64 -10.78
CA GLU A 261 6.49 -14.98 -12.19
C GLU A 261 5.47 -14.02 -12.79
N ASP A 262 5.75 -13.51 -13.99
CA ASP A 262 4.82 -12.66 -14.73
C ASP A 262 3.89 -13.57 -15.55
N LEU A 263 2.60 -13.57 -15.22
CA LEU A 263 1.59 -14.39 -15.89
C LEU A 263 1.06 -13.72 -17.15
N VAL A 264 0.77 -12.41 -17.07
CA VAL A 264 0.27 -11.61 -18.18
C VAL A 264 0.94 -10.25 -18.14
N VAL A 265 1.53 -9.80 -19.24
CA VAL A 265 2.19 -8.50 -19.34
C VAL A 265 1.38 -7.61 -20.29
N PHE A 266 0.74 -6.58 -19.76
CA PHE A 266 -0.06 -5.65 -20.55
C PHE A 266 0.79 -4.51 -21.12
N GLN A 267 1.74 -4.02 -20.32
CA GLN A 267 2.67 -2.97 -20.68
C GLN A 267 3.94 -3.15 -19.82
N ASN A 268 5.13 -3.07 -20.42
CA ASN A 268 6.40 -3.36 -19.73
C ASN A 268 7.43 -2.24 -19.84
N ASP A 269 7.05 -1.08 -20.35
CA ASP A 269 7.93 0.07 -20.49
C ASP A 269 7.26 1.32 -19.89
N MET A 270 7.93 1.91 -18.90
CA MET A 270 7.48 3.16 -18.28
C MET A 270 7.64 4.38 -19.19
N GLN A 271 8.45 4.30 -20.24
CA GLN A 271 8.66 5.41 -21.19
C GLN A 271 7.65 5.37 -22.35
N GLU A 272 7.20 4.17 -22.74
CA GLU A 272 6.21 4.01 -23.81
C GLU A 272 4.81 4.41 -23.34
N LYS A 273 4.15 5.31 -24.08
CA LYS A 273 2.77 5.70 -23.80
C LYS A 273 1.81 4.64 -24.35
N GLY A 274 1.23 3.85 -23.46
CA GLY A 274 0.23 2.83 -23.80
C GLY A 274 -1.16 3.10 -23.21
N PRO A 275 -2.06 2.10 -23.26
CA PRO A 275 -3.41 2.19 -22.69
C PRO A 275 -3.40 2.52 -21.18
N PHE A 276 -2.35 2.09 -20.48
CA PHE A 276 -2.16 2.33 -19.04
C PHE A 276 -1.31 3.58 -18.76
N GLY A 277 -1.09 4.44 -19.75
CA GLY A 277 -0.20 5.61 -19.65
C GLY A 277 1.27 5.24 -19.85
N CYS A 278 2.18 6.01 -19.26
CA CYS A 278 3.61 5.73 -19.22
C CYS A 278 3.90 4.88 -17.97
N SER A 279 3.74 3.55 -18.08
CA SER A 279 3.67 2.65 -16.94
C SER A 279 4.15 1.23 -17.22
N VAL A 280 4.37 0.44 -16.17
CA VAL A 280 4.46 -1.03 -16.26
C VAL A 280 3.22 -1.63 -15.61
N THR A 281 2.45 -2.43 -16.35
CA THR A 281 1.25 -3.09 -15.86
C THR A 281 1.27 -4.58 -16.21
N LYS A 282 1.19 -5.44 -15.20
CA LYS A 282 1.24 -6.91 -15.38
C LYS A 282 0.49 -7.66 -14.28
N VAL A 283 -0.01 -8.84 -14.58
CA VAL A 283 -0.48 -9.83 -13.61
C VAL A 283 0.68 -10.75 -13.29
N MET A 284 0.94 -10.95 -12.00
CA MET A 284 2.08 -11.73 -11.52
C MET A 284 1.66 -12.68 -10.39
N LYS A 285 2.37 -13.80 -10.29
CA LYS A 285 2.28 -14.78 -9.22
C LYS A 285 3.51 -14.69 -8.34
N SER A 286 3.32 -14.43 -7.06
CA SER A 286 4.40 -14.39 -6.06
C SER A 286 4.24 -15.53 -5.07
N VAL A 287 5.34 -16.19 -4.72
CA VAL A 287 5.37 -17.23 -3.69
C VAL A 287 6.26 -16.75 -2.55
N SER A 288 5.80 -16.86 -1.31
CA SER A 288 6.55 -16.42 -0.13
C SER A 288 6.45 -17.44 1.00
N LYS A 289 7.45 -17.46 1.87
CA LYS A 289 7.48 -18.32 3.05
C LYS A 289 7.91 -17.53 4.28
N PRO A 290 6.97 -16.85 4.96
CA PRO A 290 7.27 -16.09 6.16
C PRO A 290 7.81 -17.00 7.28
N PRO A 291 8.67 -16.48 8.16
CA PRO A 291 9.08 -17.21 9.35
C PRO A 291 7.85 -17.62 10.18
N MET A 292 7.90 -18.79 10.80
CA MET A 292 6.82 -19.37 11.62
C MET A 292 5.62 -19.94 10.84
N ILE A 293 5.44 -19.62 9.56
CA ILE A 293 4.43 -20.25 8.70
C ILE A 293 5.11 -21.38 7.93
N ARG A 294 4.68 -22.63 8.17
CA ARG A 294 5.25 -23.80 7.48
C ARG A 294 4.82 -23.90 6.02
N THR A 295 3.65 -23.35 5.71
CA THR A 295 3.03 -23.36 4.39
C THR A 295 3.53 -22.20 3.53
N ASN A 296 3.55 -22.41 2.22
CA ASN A 296 3.87 -21.37 1.27
C ASN A 296 2.65 -20.48 1.06
N MET A 297 2.85 -19.16 1.13
CA MET A 297 1.83 -18.18 0.77
C MET A 297 1.95 -17.88 -0.73
N VAL A 298 0.85 -18.00 -1.46
CA VAL A 298 0.79 -17.69 -2.89
C VAL A 298 -0.12 -16.50 -3.09
N PHE A 299 0.39 -15.50 -3.81
CA PHE A 299 -0.33 -14.29 -4.19
C PHE A 299 -0.40 -14.22 -5.70
N VAL A 300 -1.58 -13.98 -6.26
CA VAL A 300 -1.73 -13.55 -7.65
C VAL A 300 -2.31 -12.16 -7.64
N SER A 301 -1.62 -11.24 -8.30
CA SER A 301 -1.92 -9.82 -8.21
C SER A 301 -1.60 -9.09 -9.50
N VAL A 302 -2.36 -8.05 -9.81
CA VAL A 302 -1.91 -7.01 -10.74
C VAL A 302 -0.86 -6.15 -10.05
N LEU A 303 0.18 -5.79 -10.77
CA LEU A 303 1.16 -4.76 -10.44
C LEU A 303 1.04 -3.65 -11.48
N HIS A 304 0.96 -2.42 -11.01
CA HIS A 304 1.01 -1.22 -11.84
C HIS A 304 2.03 -0.24 -11.27
N ALA A 305 3.02 0.14 -12.07
CA ALA A 305 4.06 1.11 -11.71
C ALA A 305 4.04 2.30 -12.67
N ARG A 306 4.04 3.53 -12.13
CA ARG A 306 4.08 4.77 -12.93
C ARG A 306 4.89 5.86 -12.25
N GLU A 307 5.37 6.83 -13.01
CA GLU A 307 5.86 8.09 -12.45
C GLU A 307 4.66 8.93 -11.93
N LEU A 308 4.90 9.69 -10.86
CA LEU A 308 3.93 10.65 -10.35
C LEU A 308 3.82 11.84 -11.30
N GLU A 309 2.62 12.40 -11.43
CA GLU A 309 2.32 13.51 -12.35
C GLU A 309 3.14 14.78 -12.06
N ASP A 310 3.55 14.98 -10.82
CA ASP A 310 4.39 16.11 -10.39
C ASP A 310 5.89 15.83 -10.57
N GLY A 311 6.28 14.67 -11.12
CA GLY A 311 7.67 14.25 -11.31
C GLY A 311 8.43 14.06 -10.00
N SER A 312 7.75 14.00 -8.85
CA SER A 312 8.40 13.91 -7.53
C SER A 312 8.83 12.50 -7.17
N GLY A 313 8.55 11.49 -7.99
CA GLY A 313 8.84 10.10 -7.69
C GLY A 313 7.99 9.10 -8.46
N PHE A 314 7.88 7.90 -7.92
CA PHE A 314 7.19 6.76 -8.54
C PHE A 314 6.16 6.17 -7.59
N LEU A 315 5.13 5.54 -8.18
CA LEU A 315 4.09 4.81 -7.47
C LEU A 315 4.01 3.41 -8.05
N ILE A 316 4.12 2.40 -7.19
CA ILE A 316 3.79 1.01 -7.51
C ILE A 316 2.57 0.62 -6.68
N VAL A 317 1.50 0.18 -7.33
CA VAL A 317 0.33 -0.40 -6.65
C VAL A 317 0.18 -1.87 -7.02
N THR A 318 -0.24 -2.67 -6.05
CA THR A 318 -0.56 -4.08 -6.25
C THR A 318 -1.91 -4.43 -5.64
N ARG A 319 -2.66 -5.30 -6.32
CA ARG A 319 -3.95 -5.81 -5.82
C ARG A 319 -4.19 -7.22 -6.29
N ALA A 320 -4.80 -8.03 -5.43
CA ALA A 320 -5.16 -9.40 -5.68
C ALA A 320 -6.03 -9.53 -6.93
N VAL A 321 -5.72 -10.57 -7.70
CA VAL A 321 -6.42 -10.93 -8.92
C VAL A 321 -6.83 -12.39 -8.80
N HIS A 322 -8.08 -12.68 -9.16
CA HIS A 322 -8.50 -14.04 -9.39
C HIS A 322 -7.98 -14.49 -10.76
N HIS A 323 -7.24 -15.59 -10.81
CA HIS A 323 -6.69 -16.16 -12.03
C HIS A 323 -6.98 -17.67 -12.10
N PRO A 324 -7.58 -18.18 -13.20
CA PRO A 324 -8.15 -19.53 -13.29
C PRO A 324 -7.15 -20.67 -13.09
N GLU A 325 -5.95 -20.57 -13.69
CA GLU A 325 -4.93 -21.64 -13.61
C GLU A 325 -4.44 -21.91 -12.18
N ASN A 326 -4.74 -21.00 -11.26
CA ASN A 326 -4.26 -21.08 -9.89
C ASN A 326 -5.16 -21.93 -8.98
N GLU A 327 -6.26 -22.49 -9.48
CA GLU A 327 -7.21 -23.28 -8.68
C GLU A 327 -6.97 -24.80 -8.74
N MET A 328 -6.29 -25.30 -9.78
CA MET A 328 -6.24 -26.74 -10.08
C MET A 328 -5.12 -27.56 -9.40
N GLY A 329 -4.28 -26.94 -8.55
CA GLY A 329 -3.02 -27.58 -8.09
C GLY A 329 -2.76 -27.54 -6.59
N GLY A 330 -3.80 -27.63 -5.75
CA GLY A 330 -3.70 -27.50 -4.30
C GLY A 330 -2.83 -28.57 -3.63
N SER A 331 -1.51 -28.44 -3.69
CA SER A 331 -0.62 -29.14 -2.77
C SER A 331 -1.01 -28.74 -1.33
N ALA A 332 -1.08 -29.70 -0.42
CA ALA A 332 -1.56 -29.50 0.96
C ALA A 332 -0.78 -28.44 1.77
N ASN A 333 0.29 -27.88 1.21
CA ASN A 333 1.19 -26.93 1.85
C ASN A 333 1.12 -25.50 1.28
N VAL A 334 0.06 -25.14 0.53
CA VAL A 334 -0.10 -23.80 -0.06
C VAL A 334 -1.32 -23.08 0.50
N ILE A 335 -1.13 -21.84 0.95
CA ILE A 335 -2.21 -20.92 1.36
C ILE A 335 -2.34 -19.82 0.30
N LYS A 336 -3.49 -19.76 -0.37
CA LYS A 336 -3.86 -18.65 -1.27
C LYS A 336 -4.12 -17.41 -0.42
N SER A 337 -3.28 -16.40 -0.59
CA SER A 337 -3.36 -15.13 0.14
C SER A 337 -3.63 -14.00 -0.85
N GLU A 338 -4.28 -12.94 -0.39
CA GLU A 338 -4.72 -11.84 -1.23
C GLU A 338 -4.11 -10.53 -0.74
N ILE A 339 -3.47 -9.79 -1.65
CA ILE A 339 -3.07 -8.40 -1.43
C ILE A 339 -4.29 -7.53 -1.69
N LEU A 340 -4.98 -7.08 -0.65
CA LEU A 340 -6.15 -6.21 -0.81
C LEU A 340 -5.72 -4.80 -1.26
N MET A 341 -4.58 -4.32 -0.76
CA MET A 341 -3.92 -3.12 -1.26
C MET A 341 -2.43 -3.21 -0.92
N GLY A 342 -1.58 -3.11 -1.93
CA GLY A 342 -0.15 -2.93 -1.77
C GLY A 342 0.28 -1.63 -2.44
N VAL A 343 1.08 -0.82 -1.76
CA VAL A 343 1.61 0.43 -2.30
C VAL A 343 3.09 0.52 -1.99
N ASN A 344 3.90 0.92 -2.98
CA ASN A 344 5.23 1.45 -2.78
C ASN A 344 5.28 2.83 -3.43
N LEU A 345 5.23 3.86 -2.60
CA LEU A 345 5.40 5.25 -3.00
C LEU A 345 6.86 5.63 -2.77
N ILE A 346 7.58 5.93 -3.85
CA ILE A 346 9.01 6.21 -3.85
C ILE A 346 9.18 7.69 -4.19
N ARG A 347 9.64 8.51 -3.25
CA ARG A 347 9.80 9.97 -3.44
C ARG A 347 11.26 10.37 -3.56
N LYS A 348 11.52 11.30 -4.47
CA LYS A 348 12.80 12.01 -4.60
C LYS A 348 13.05 12.81 -3.31
N ILE A 349 14.30 12.77 -2.84
CA ILE A 349 14.78 13.62 -1.75
C ILE A 349 15.56 14.78 -2.37
N ASN A 350 15.22 16.02 -2.00
CA ASN A 350 15.85 17.21 -2.52
C ASN A 350 17.35 17.25 -2.18
N GLY A 351 18.20 17.32 -3.20
CA GLY A 351 19.65 17.37 -3.04
C GLY A 351 20.32 16.01 -2.81
N ALA A 352 19.58 14.90 -2.89
CA ALA A 352 20.12 13.55 -2.69
C ALA A 352 19.67 12.59 -3.81
N ASP A 353 20.28 12.70 -5.00
CA ASP A 353 19.89 11.94 -6.20
C ASP A 353 20.04 10.41 -6.04
N ASN A 354 20.92 9.98 -5.13
CA ASN A 354 21.17 8.57 -4.83
C ASN A 354 20.39 8.07 -3.60
N GLN A 355 19.43 8.84 -3.09
CA GLN A 355 18.56 8.44 -2.00
C GLN A 355 17.10 8.71 -2.35
N CYS A 356 16.22 7.92 -1.75
CA CYS A 356 14.78 8.14 -1.88
C CYS A 356 14.07 7.83 -0.57
N LEU A 357 12.92 8.50 -0.37
CA LEU A 357 11.99 8.11 0.69
C LEU A 357 11.06 7.04 0.12
N MET A 358 11.09 5.85 0.72
CA MET A 358 10.16 4.77 0.40
C MET A 358 9.05 4.71 1.46
N ILE A 359 7.80 4.79 1.01
CA ILE A 359 6.61 4.55 1.80
C ILE A 359 5.95 3.28 1.28
N ASN A 360 5.84 2.26 2.13
CA ASN A 360 5.22 0.99 1.78
C ASN A 360 3.92 0.82 2.58
N VAL A 361 2.83 0.46 1.90
CA VAL A 361 1.54 0.12 2.52
C VAL A 361 1.21 -1.32 2.15
N ASN A 362 0.90 -2.15 3.14
CA ASN A 362 0.47 -3.52 2.95
C ASN A 362 -0.86 -3.76 3.67
N HIS A 363 -1.85 -4.17 2.90
CA HIS A 363 -3.13 -4.65 3.38
C HIS A 363 -3.37 -6.05 2.80
N ILE A 364 -3.21 -7.07 3.63
CA ILE A 364 -3.10 -8.46 3.19
C ILE A 364 -4.11 -9.33 3.94
N ARG A 365 -4.84 -10.15 3.20
CA ARG A 365 -5.66 -11.23 3.73
C ARG A 365 -4.94 -12.57 3.55
N SER A 366 -4.75 -13.28 4.65
CA SER A 366 -4.24 -14.65 4.64
C SER A 366 -5.21 -15.55 5.38
N PRO A 367 -5.99 -16.40 4.67
CA PRO A 367 -6.84 -17.39 5.30
C PRO A 367 -6.02 -18.26 6.27
N MET A 368 -6.63 -18.64 7.40
CA MET A 368 -6.02 -19.50 8.43
C MET A 368 -4.91 -18.88 9.28
N VAL A 369 -4.49 -17.64 9.05
CA VAL A 369 -3.56 -16.94 9.95
C VAL A 369 -4.34 -16.13 10.99
N PRO A 370 -4.23 -16.44 12.30
CA PRO A 370 -4.91 -15.66 13.33
C PRO A 370 -4.51 -14.18 13.30
N MET A 371 -5.48 -13.29 13.53
CA MET A 371 -5.30 -11.83 13.36
C MET A 371 -4.12 -11.25 14.17
N MET A 372 -3.93 -11.70 15.42
CA MET A 372 -2.82 -11.25 16.26
C MET A 372 -1.45 -11.61 15.66
N ILE A 373 -1.37 -12.75 14.98
CA ILE A 373 -0.16 -13.22 14.29
C ILE A 373 0.00 -12.46 12.99
N ALA A 374 -1.07 -12.29 12.21
CA ALA A 374 -1.08 -11.54 10.96
C ALA A 374 -0.55 -10.10 11.16
N LYS A 375 -1.03 -9.39 12.19
CA LYS A 375 -0.55 -8.03 12.50
C LYS A 375 0.96 -8.00 12.82
N LYS A 376 1.44 -8.91 13.67
CA LYS A 376 2.86 -8.98 14.05
C LYS A 376 3.76 -9.35 12.86
N LEU A 377 3.35 -10.35 12.08
CA LEU A 377 4.04 -10.76 10.86
C LEU A 377 4.05 -9.64 9.84
N GLY A 378 2.93 -8.94 9.64
CA GLY A 378 2.84 -7.80 8.72
C GLY A 378 3.80 -6.67 9.08
N VAL A 379 3.85 -6.29 10.36
CA VAL A 379 4.82 -5.29 10.85
C VAL A 379 6.26 -5.76 10.64
N SER A 380 6.59 -6.98 11.06
CA SER A 380 7.95 -7.51 10.93
C SER A 380 8.38 -7.65 9.47
N ALA A 381 7.48 -8.08 8.59
CA ALA A 381 7.75 -8.23 7.17
C ALA A 381 7.94 -6.88 6.48
N ALA A 382 7.12 -5.87 6.82
CA ALA A 382 7.24 -4.53 6.25
C ALA A 382 8.56 -3.84 6.66
N ILE A 383 8.96 -3.95 7.93
CA ILE A 383 10.27 -3.44 8.39
C ILE A 383 11.41 -4.23 7.71
N GLY A 384 11.30 -5.56 7.68
CA GLY A 384 12.27 -6.43 7.05
C GLY A 384 12.46 -6.11 5.57
N PHE A 385 11.36 -5.82 4.86
CA PHE A 385 11.37 -5.45 3.45
C PHE A 385 12.20 -4.20 3.15
N VAL A 386 12.02 -3.11 3.92
CA VAL A 386 12.83 -1.90 3.76
C VAL A 386 14.30 -2.17 4.05
N ASN A 387 14.60 -2.96 5.07
CA ASN A 387 15.98 -3.31 5.42
C ASN A 387 16.65 -4.25 4.41
N ASP A 388 15.89 -5.18 3.82
CA ASP A 388 16.38 -6.07 2.78
C ASP A 388 16.69 -5.29 1.49
N ILE A 389 15.86 -4.31 1.14
CA ILE A 389 16.15 -3.37 0.04
C ILE A 389 17.43 -2.58 0.33
N ARG A 390 17.58 -1.99 1.53
CA ARG A 390 18.81 -1.28 1.93
C ARG A 390 20.06 -2.15 1.84
N ALA A 391 19.93 -3.46 2.11
CA ALA A 391 21.02 -4.41 2.01
C ALA A 391 21.34 -4.83 0.56
N ALA A 392 20.44 -4.57 -0.39
CA ALA A 392 20.61 -4.81 -1.82
C ALA A 392 21.09 -3.55 -2.58
N CYS A 393 21.10 -2.38 -1.93
CA CYS A 393 21.77 -1.16 -2.39
C CYS A 393 23.28 -1.34 -2.24
#